data_AF-W9SX60-F1
#
_entry.id   AF-W9SX60-F1
#
_cell.length_a   1.000
_cell.length_b   1.000
_cell.length_c   1.000
_cell.angle_alpha   90.00
_cell.angle_beta   90.00
_cell.angle_gamma   90.00
#
_symmetry.space_group_name_H-M   'P 1'
#
loop_
_entity.id
_entity.type
_entity.pdbx_description
1 polymer ?
#
loop_
_entity_poly.entity_id
_entity_poly.type
_entity_poly.pdbx_seq_one_letter_code
_entity_poly.pdbx_strand_id
1 'polypeptide(L)' 'MSIIDLRSDTVTQPTAPMREAMLRAATGDDVYGEDPTVNRLERELAGRLGFSAGLFVPSGTMSNLLG' A
#
# COMPACT_ATOMS: atom_id res chain seq x y z
N MET A 1 -25.34 -12.30 9.21
CA MET A 1 -24.61 -13.58 9.08
C MET A 1 -23.36 -13.29 8.28
N SER A 2 -22.15 -13.51 8.82
CA SER A 2 -20.93 -13.33 8.01
C SER A 2 -20.86 -14.46 6.99
N ILE A 3 -20.74 -14.10 5.72
CA ILE A 3 -20.61 -15.06 4.62
C ILE A 3 -19.19 -15.64 4.67
N ILE A 4 -19.06 -16.96 4.53
CA ILE A 4 -17.76 -17.59 4.27
C ILE A 4 -17.47 -17.38 2.78
N ASP A 5 -16.56 -16.46 2.48
CA ASP A 5 -16.22 -16.07 1.10
C ASP A 5 -14.88 -16.66 0.68
N LEU A 6 -14.90 -17.63 -0.23
CA LEU A 6 -13.73 -18.36 -0.74
C LEU A 6 -13.37 -18.01 -2.19
N ARG A 7 -13.93 -16.92 -2.73
CA ARG A 7 -13.71 -16.54 -4.13
C ARG A 7 -12.26 -16.14 -4.42
N SER A 8 -11.63 -15.42 -3.49
CA SER A 8 -10.24 -14.92 -3.57
C SER A 8 -9.82 -14.32 -2.23
N ASP A 9 -8.52 -14.22 -1.99
CA ASP A 9 -7.90 -13.42 -0.91
C ASP A 9 -8.09 -11.90 -1.06
N THR A 10 -8.39 -11.41 -2.26
CA THR A 10 -8.68 -9.98 -2.52
C THR A 10 -9.95 -9.46 -1.83
N VAL A 11 -10.80 -10.34 -1.29
CA VAL A 11 -12.01 -9.95 -0.53
C VAL A 11 -11.70 -9.49 0.90
N THR A 12 -10.44 -9.57 1.31
CA THR A 12 -9.96 -9.14 2.63
C THR A 12 -10.43 -7.72 2.97
N GLN A 13 -10.80 -7.52 4.24
CA GLN A 13 -11.21 -6.23 4.76
C GLN A 13 -10.12 -5.69 5.70
N PRO A 14 -9.87 -4.37 5.73
CA PRO A 14 -8.89 -3.80 6.64
C PRO A 14 -9.33 -4.01 8.09
N THR A 15 -8.41 -4.52 8.90
CA THR A 15 -8.60 -4.74 10.34
C THR A 15 -8.75 -3.40 11.08
N ALA A 16 -9.27 -3.43 12.31
CA ALA A 16 -9.40 -2.20 13.09
C ALA A 16 -8.06 -1.44 13.28
N PRO A 17 -6.92 -2.10 13.62
CA PRO A 17 -5.63 -1.42 13.67
C PRO A 17 -5.18 -0.79 12.34
N MET A 18 -5.45 -1.46 11.21
CA MET A 18 -5.14 -0.92 9.89
C MET A 18 -5.96 0.34 9.60
N ARG A 19 -7.27 0.34 9.93
CA ARG A 19 -8.13 1.51 9.78
C ARG A 19 -7.65 2.69 10.64
N GLU A 20 -7.25 2.44 11.88
CA GLU A 20 -6.68 3.48 12.75
C GLU A 20 -5.36 4.03 12.21
N ALA A 21 -4.50 3.17 11.66
CA ALA A 21 -3.25 3.60 11.03
C ALA A 21 -3.51 4.47 9.79
N MET A 22 -4.47 4.09 8.95
CA MET A 22 -4.90 4.89 7.79
C MET A 22 -5.45 6.25 8.23
N LEU A 23 -6.32 6.28 9.25
CA LEU A 23 -6.92 7.51 9.75
C LEU A 23 -5.90 8.51 10.31
N ARG A 24 -4.81 8.01 10.90
CA ARG A 24 -3.76 8.82 11.54
C ARG A 24 -2.53 9.05 10.66
N ALA A 25 -2.53 8.54 9.43
CA ALA A 25 -1.39 8.69 8.53
C ALA A 25 -1.16 10.17 8.21
N ALA A 26 0.10 10.62 8.30
CA ALA A 26 0.48 11.90 7.74
C ALA A 26 0.47 11.78 6.22
N THR A 27 -0.18 12.71 5.53
CA THR A 27 -0.35 12.72 4.07
C THR A 27 0.25 13.97 3.46
N GLY A 28 0.54 13.93 2.17
CA GLY A 28 1.02 15.06 1.37
C GLY A 28 0.66 14.90 -0.09
N ASP A 29 1.18 15.76 -0.96
CA ASP A 29 1.02 15.60 -2.40
C ASP A 29 2.12 14.66 -2.93
N ASP A 30 1.71 13.46 -3.31
CA ASP A 30 2.62 12.41 -3.80
C ASP A 30 3.21 12.73 -5.18
N VAL A 31 2.53 13.53 -6.01
CA VAL A 31 3.07 13.96 -7.32
C VAL A 31 4.31 14.84 -7.12
N TYR A 32 4.33 15.63 -6.05
CA TYR A 32 5.51 16.40 -5.64
C TYR A 32 6.48 15.61 -4.73
N GLY A 33 6.17 14.36 -4.40
CA GLY A 33 6.98 13.51 -3.51
C GLY A 33 6.89 13.91 -2.03
N GLU A 34 5.84 14.61 -1.64
CA GLU A 34 5.70 15.20 -0.30
C GLU A 34 4.86 14.34 0.65
N ASP A 35 4.30 13.21 0.21
CA ASP A 35 3.56 12.31 1.11
C ASP A 35 4.54 11.48 1.97
N PRO A 36 4.63 11.72 3.29
CA PRO A 36 5.62 11.03 4.12
C PRO A 36 5.29 9.56 4.36
N THR A 37 4.02 9.16 4.22
CA THR A 37 3.59 7.77 4.43
C THR A 37 3.89 6.92 3.20
N VAL A 38 3.63 7.44 1.99
CA VAL A 38 4.02 6.77 0.73
C VAL A 38 5.54 6.59 0.67
N ASN A 39 6.27 7.68 0.87
CA ASN A 39 7.74 7.70 0.94
C ASN A 39 8.32 6.66 1.92
N ARG A 40 7.68 6.47 3.08
CA ARG A 40 8.11 5.48 4.08
C ARG A 40 7.85 4.06 3.58
N LEU A 41 6.68 3.78 3.01
CA LEU A 41 6.32 2.47 2.47
C LEU A 41 7.31 2.03 1.39
N GLU A 42 7.63 2.92 0.44
CA GLU A 42 8.54 2.64 -0.66
C GLU A 42 9.96 2.34 -0.18
N ARG A 43 10.51 3.18 0.71
CA ARG A 43 11.84 2.94 1.31
C ARG A 43 11.90 1.65 2.10
N GLU A 44 10.87 1.37 2.90
CA GLU A 44 10.80 0.16 3.70
C GLU A 44 10.79 -1.10 2.83
N LEU A 45 9.97 -1.13 1.78
CA LEU A 45 9.89 -2.27 0.86
C LEU A 45 11.14 -2.41 -0.01
N ALA A 46 11.69 -1.32 -0.53
CA ALA A 46 12.94 -1.33 -1.27
C ALA A 46 14.08 -1.92 -0.42
N GLY A 47 14.22 -1.44 0.83
CA GLY A 47 15.22 -1.95 1.77
C GLY A 47 15.02 -3.42 2.13
N ARG A 48 13.77 -3.86 2.33
CA ARG A 48 13.46 -5.27 2.64
C ARG A 48 13.76 -6.22 1.50
N LEU A 49 13.56 -5.77 0.27
CA LEU A 49 13.71 -6.60 -0.93
C LEU A 49 15.09 -6.45 -1.60
N GLY A 50 15.94 -5.54 -1.11
CA GLY A 50 17.29 -5.32 -1.64
C GLY A 50 17.33 -4.49 -2.93
N PHE A 51 16.32 -3.66 -3.17
CA PHE A 51 16.26 -2.75 -4.30
C PHE A 51 16.71 -1.34 -3.90
N SER A 52 17.14 -0.54 -4.89
CA SER A 52 17.53 0.86 -4.67
C SER A 52 16.33 1.79 -4.42
N ALA A 53 15.16 1.45 -4.94
CA ALA A 53 13.94 2.25 -4.83
C ALA A 53 12.68 1.36 -4.93
N GLY A 54 11.54 1.91 -4.52
CA GLY A 54 10.21 1.34 -4.69
C GLY A 54 9.26 2.42 -5.21
N LEU A 55 8.14 2.00 -5.80
CA LEU A 55 7.08 2.89 -6.28
C LEU A 55 5.73 2.33 -5.85
N PHE A 56 4.94 3.10 -5.11
CA PHE A 56 3.57 2.73 -4.77
C PHE A 56 2.64 2.95 -5.96
N VAL A 57 1.81 1.95 -6.25
CA VAL A 57 0.82 2.02 -7.34
C VAL A 57 -0.54 1.47 -6.89
N PRO A 58 -1.67 1.94 -7.48
CA PRO A 58 -3.00 1.54 -7.04
C PRO A 58 -3.36 0.06 -7.28
N SER A 59 -2.64 -0.65 -8.17
CA SER A 59 -2.95 -2.06 -8.46
C SER A 59 -1.73 -2.86 -8.93
N GLY A 60 -1.78 -4.17 -8.74
CA GLY A 60 -0.78 -5.09 -9.28
C GLY A 60 -0.71 -5.08 -10.81
N THR A 61 -1.84 -4.86 -11.50
CA THR A 61 -1.85 -4.73 -12.97
C THR A 61 -1.06 -3.50 -13.43
N MET A 62 -1.21 -2.36 -12.77
CA MET A 62 -0.41 -1.17 -13.06
C MET A 62 1.07 -1.40 -12.76
N SER A 63 1.38 -2.08 -11.65
CA SER A 63 2.76 -2.44 -11.29
C SER A 63 3.45 -3.23 -12.40
N ASN A 64 2.77 -4.20 -12.99
CA ASN A 64 3.33 -5.01 -14.08
C ASN A 64 3.41 -4.23 -15.40
N LEU A 65 2.48 -3.30 -15.66
CA LEU A 65 2.47 -2.50 -16.88
C LEU A 65 3.58 -1.44 -16.90
N LEU A 66 3.86 -0.83 -15.75
CA LEU A 66 4.93 0.16 -15.59
C LEU A 66 6.33 -0.46 -15.49
N GLY A 67 6.40 -1.79 -15.33
CA GLY A 67 7.63 -2.58 -15.23
C GLY A 67 8.49 -2.48 -16.47
#